data_AF-A0A3R5TKE7-F1
#
_entry.id   AF-A0A3R5TKE7-F1
#
_cell.length_a   1.000
_cell.length_b   1.000
_cell.length_c   1.000
_cell.angle_alpha   90.00
_cell.angle_beta   90.00
_cell.angle_gamma   90.00
#
_symmetry.space_group_name_H-M   'P 1'
#
loop_
_entity.id
_entity.type
_entity.pdbx_description
1 polymer ?
#
loop_
_entity_poly.entity_id
_entity_poly.type
_entity_poly.pdbx_seq_one_letter_code
_entity_poly.pdbx_strand_id
1 'polypeptide(L)'
;LMKMSSSLSLTGSISAITLATGSPDEFAGQTCEITGWGRTCGTCGLPTNLKALSMQVLRNSECKNYWTGNNILDGHICIFQG
;
A
#
# COMPACT_ATOMS: atom_id res chain seq x y z
N LEU A 1 -1.94 5.12 -15.45
CA LEU A 1 -3.15 5.90 -15.11
C LEU A 1 -4.32 5.34 -15.89
N MET A 2 -5.50 5.22 -15.27
CA MET A 2 -6.74 4.85 -15.97
C MET A 2 -7.67 6.06 -15.99
N LYS A 3 -8.30 6.32 -17.14
CA LYS A 3 -9.27 7.40 -17.32
C LYS A 3 -10.67 6.79 -17.32
N MET A 4 -11.57 7.36 -16.51
CA MET A 4 -12.97 6.95 -16.51
C MET A 4 -13.66 7.34 -17.83
N SER A 5 -14.60 6.51 -18.28
CA SER A 5 -15.42 6.79 -19.48
C SER A 5 -16.37 7.99 -19.28
N SER A 6 -16.72 8.30 -18.04
CA SER A 6 -17.51 9.46 -17.63
C SER A 6 -16.95 10.07 -16.36
N SER A 7 -17.28 11.34 -16.11
CA SER A 7 -16.93 12.01 -14.86
C SER A 7 -17.61 11.36 -13.66
N LEU A 8 -16.93 11.39 -12.51
CA LEU A 8 -17.44 10.93 -11.21
C LEU A 8 -17.69 12.14 -10.31
N SER A 9 -18.83 12.14 -9.60
CA SER A 9 -19.12 13.15 -8.59
C SER A 9 -18.56 12.74 -7.23
N LEU A 10 -17.85 13.66 -6.57
CA LEU A 10 -17.39 13.45 -5.19
C LEU A 10 -18.58 13.57 -4.23
N THR A 11 -18.55 12.76 -3.16
CA THR A 11 -19.63 12.66 -2.17
C THR A 11 -19.03 12.46 -0.77
N GLY A 12 -19.87 12.28 0.25
CA GLY A 12 -19.40 11.91 1.59
C GLY A 12 -18.67 10.56 1.66
N SER A 13 -18.82 9.70 0.64
CA SER A 13 -18.15 8.39 0.57
C SER A 13 -17.18 8.26 -0.61
N ILE A 14 -17.00 9.32 -1.40
CA ILE A 14 -16.14 9.34 -2.59
C ILE A 14 -15.31 10.62 -2.56
N SER A 15 -13.99 10.47 -2.36
CA SER A 15 -13.04 11.59 -2.30
C SER A 15 -11.72 11.21 -2.98
N ALA A 16 -10.99 12.23 -3.43
CA ALA A 16 -9.64 12.05 -3.96
C ALA A 16 -8.62 12.08 -2.82
N ILE A 17 -7.57 11.26 -2.94
CA ILE A 17 -6.41 11.28 -2.04
C ILE A 17 -5.33 12.23 -2.58
N THR A 18 -4.56 12.83 -1.67
CA THR A 18 -3.38 13.63 -2.01
C THR A 18 -2.22 12.72 -2.41
N LEU A 19 -1.39 13.18 -3.35
CA LEU A 19 -0.17 12.47 -3.73
C LEU A 19 0.95 12.76 -2.73
N ALA A 20 1.69 11.72 -2.36
CA ALA A 20 2.91 11.87 -1.58
C ALA A 20 3.98 12.64 -2.38
N THR A 21 4.74 13.49 -1.70
CA THR A 21 5.83 14.31 -2.30
C THR A 21 7.23 13.88 -1.85
N GLY A 22 7.33 13.02 -0.83
CA GLY A 22 8.60 12.48 -0.32
C GLY A 22 8.98 11.12 -0.93
N SER A 23 10.20 10.69 -0.66
CA SER A 23 10.73 9.37 -0.98
C SER A 23 10.23 8.30 0.00
N PRO A 24 10.20 7.01 -0.39
CA PRO A 24 9.73 5.92 0.49
C PRO A 24 10.42 5.87 1.86
N ASP A 25 11.72 6.14 1.92
CA ASP A 25 12.50 6.07 3.16
C ASP A 25 12.19 7.21 4.15
N GLU A 26 11.62 8.33 3.68
CA GLU A 26 11.13 9.41 4.56
C GLU A 26 9.86 9.01 5.33
N PHE A 27 9.16 7.97 4.87
CA PHE A 27 7.99 7.42 5.54
C PHE A 27 8.35 6.31 6.54
N ALA A 28 9.61 5.89 6.63
CA ALA A 28 10.03 4.80 7.51
C ALA A 28 9.66 5.05 8.98
N GLY A 29 9.13 4.01 9.64
CA GLY A 29 8.61 4.06 11.01
C GLY A 29 7.20 4.64 11.15
N GLN A 30 6.64 5.24 10.09
CA GLN A 30 5.23 5.66 10.10
C GLN A 30 4.31 4.45 9.94
N THR A 31 3.14 4.53 10.59
CA THR A 31 2.06 3.56 10.37
C THR A 31 1.26 3.97 9.14
N CYS A 32 1.09 3.04 8.19
CA CYS A 32 0.21 3.19 7.04
C CYS A 32 -0.94 2.17 7.10
N GLU A 33 -2.04 2.48 6.42
CA GLU A 33 -3.17 1.55 6.25
C GLU A 33 -3.23 1.08 4.79
N ILE A 34 -3.35 -0.23 4.59
CA ILE A 34 -3.68 -0.81 3.28
C ILE A 34 -5.11 -1.28 3.32
N THR A 35 -5.86 -0.99 2.26
CA THR A 35 -7.22 -1.50 2.10
C THR A 35 -7.38 -2.28 0.78
N GLY A 36 -8.29 -3.24 0.76
CA GLY A 36 -8.61 -3.97 -0.47
C GLY A 36 -9.48 -5.21 -0.29
N TRP A 37 -9.76 -5.87 -1.42
CA TRP A 37 -10.53 -7.12 -1.51
C TRP A 37 -9.65 -8.31 -1.93
N GLY A 38 -8.33 -8.21 -1.73
CA GLY A 38 -7.40 -9.30 -2.03
C GLY A 38 -7.57 -10.50 -1.09
N ARG A 39 -6.95 -11.64 -1.44
CA ARG A 39 -6.91 -12.80 -0.56
C ARG A 39 -6.13 -12.49 0.71
N THR A 40 -6.63 -12.96 1.85
CA THR A 40 -5.97 -12.84 3.16
C THR A 40 -5.14 -14.06 3.52
N CYS A 41 -5.06 -15.06 2.63
CA CYS A 41 -4.29 -16.28 2.78
C CYS A 41 -4.04 -16.94 1.42
N GLY A 42 -3.15 -17.93 1.35
CA GLY A 42 -2.71 -18.53 0.09
C GLY A 42 -3.82 -19.20 -0.75
N THR A 43 -4.81 -19.83 -0.10
CA THR A 43 -5.80 -20.70 -0.75
C THR A 43 -7.26 -20.34 -0.47
N CYS A 44 -7.56 -19.27 0.28
CA CYS A 44 -8.94 -18.86 0.56
C CYS A 44 -9.60 -18.11 -0.60
N GLY A 45 -10.93 -18.05 -0.53
CA GLY A 45 -11.76 -17.17 -1.36
C GLY A 45 -11.49 -15.69 -1.09
N LEU A 46 -11.99 -14.84 -1.99
CA LEU A 46 -11.91 -13.39 -1.84
C LEU A 46 -12.94 -12.90 -0.80
N PRO A 47 -12.58 -11.92 0.03
CA PRO A 47 -13.52 -11.32 0.97
C PRO A 47 -14.62 -10.53 0.24
N THR A 48 -15.84 -10.58 0.77
CA THR A 48 -16.98 -9.78 0.28
C THR A 48 -16.90 -8.33 0.77
N ASN A 49 -16.47 -8.15 2.02
CA ASN A 49 -16.29 -6.83 2.63
C ASN A 49 -14.86 -6.31 2.44
N LEU A 50 -14.72 -5.00 2.29
CA LEU A 50 -13.42 -4.32 2.27
C LEU A 50 -12.64 -4.69 3.52
N LYS A 51 -11.37 -5.04 3.34
CA LYS A 51 -10.42 -5.28 4.44
C LYS A 51 -9.49 -4.09 4.57
N ALA A 52 -9.04 -3.84 5.79
CA ALA A 52 -8.08 -2.82 6.14
C ALA A 52 -7.03 -3.43 7.07
N LEU A 53 -5.79 -2.99 6.94
CA LEU A 53 -4.68 -3.43 7.78
C LEU A 53 -3.69 -2.29 8.02
N SER A 54 -3.37 -2.06 9.30
CA SER A 54 -2.32 -1.12 9.72
C SER A 54 -0.96 -1.82 9.78
N MET A 55 0.05 -1.21 9.15
CA MET A 55 1.41 -1.73 9.04
C MET A 55 2.43 -0.62 9.22
N GLN A 56 3.67 -0.97 9.57
CA GLN A 56 4.76 0.00 9.63
C GLN A 56 5.56 0.01 8.33
N VAL A 57 5.93 1.20 7.87
CA VAL A 57 6.84 1.38 6.74
C VAL A 57 8.27 1.09 7.18
N LEU A 58 8.97 0.30 6.37
CA LEU A 58 10.40 -0.01 6.53
C LEU A 58 11.25 0.84 5.59
N ARG A 59 12.50 1.08 5.96
CA ARG A 59 13.50 1.56 5.00
C ARG A 59 13.76 0.50 3.93
N ASN A 60 14.07 0.95 2.74
CA ASN A 60 14.46 0.10 1.63
C ASN A 60 15.70 -0.74 1.97
N SER A 61 16.63 -0.20 2.77
CA SER A 61 17.81 -0.94 3.27
C SER A 61 17.43 -2.09 4.20
N GLU A 62 16.46 -1.91 5.08
CA GLU A 62 15.93 -2.97 5.95
C GLU A 62 15.24 -4.05 5.10
N CYS A 63 14.44 -3.63 4.13
CA CYS A 63 13.76 -4.51 3.20
C CYS A 63 14.73 -5.40 2.39
N LYS A 64 15.85 -4.83 1.93
CA LYS A 64 16.92 -5.58 1.23
C LYS A 64 17.52 -6.69 2.09
N ASN A 65 17.61 -6.49 3.40
CA ASN A 65 18.10 -7.50 4.33
C ASN A 65 17.10 -8.65 4.53
N TYR A 66 15.80 -8.36 4.55
CA TYR A 66 14.76 -9.39 4.63
C TYR A 66 14.62 -10.18 3.32
N TRP A 67 14.70 -9.49 2.18
CA TRP A 67 14.46 -10.06 0.85
C TRP A 67 15.75 -10.24 0.05
N THR A 68 16.76 -10.88 0.65
CA THR A 68 18.05 -11.13 -0.02
C THR A 68 17.86 -11.78 -1.40
N GLY A 69 18.55 -11.24 -2.40
CA GLY A 69 18.42 -11.68 -3.80
C GLY A 69 17.34 -10.98 -4.62
N ASN A 70 16.51 -10.12 -4.02
CA ASN A 70 15.53 -9.31 -4.75
C ASN A 70 16.05 -7.89 -5.02
N ASN A 71 15.66 -7.33 -6.16
CA ASN A 71 15.98 -5.95 -6.53
C ASN A 71 14.97 -4.98 -5.90
N ILE A 72 15.28 -4.47 -4.72
CA ILE A 72 14.53 -3.37 -4.08
C ILE A 72 15.10 -2.04 -4.59
N LEU A 73 14.32 -1.31 -5.37
CA LEU A 73 14.67 -0.03 -5.99
C LEU A 73 14.11 1.13 -5.19
N ASP A 74 14.70 2.31 -5.33
CA ASP A 74 14.34 3.52 -4.55
C ASP A 74 12.87 3.97 -4.73
N GLY A 75 12.19 3.51 -5.78
CA GLY A 75 10.76 3.76 -6.00
C GLY A 75 9.83 2.78 -5.26
N HIS A 76 10.36 1.77 -4.58
CA HIS A 76 9.58 0.80 -3.83
C HIS A 76 9.31 1.27 -2.40
N ILE A 77 8.15 0.92 -1.87
CA ILE A 77 7.84 1.03 -0.44
C ILE A 77 7.76 -0.38 0.15
N CYS A 78 8.42 -0.58 1.29
CA CYS A 78 8.34 -1.83 2.03
C CYS A 78 7.62 -1.59 3.34
N ILE A 79 6.84 -2.58 3.74
CA ILE A 79 5.98 -2.50 4.90
C ILE A 79 5.98 -3.86 5.59
N PHE A 80 5.80 -3.85 6.91
CA PHE A 80 5.81 -5.06 7.71
C PHE A 80 4.70 -5.00 8.77
N GLN A 81 4.06 -6.14 8.98
CA GLN A 81 3.17 -6.40 10.10
C GLN A 81 3.87 -7.42 10.98
N GLY A 82 4.28 -6.99 12.19
CA GLY A 82 4.84 -7.88 13.20
C GLY A 82 3.82 -8.85 13.77
#